data_AF-A0A3M1L5V2-F1
#
_entry.id   AF-A0A3M1L5V2-F1
#
_cell.length_a   1.000
_cell.length_b   1.000
_cell.length_c   1.000
_cell.angle_alpha   90.00
_cell.angle_beta   90.00
_cell.angle_gamma   90.00
#
_symmetry.space_group_name_H-M   'P 1'
#
loop_
_entity.id
_entity.type
_entity.pdbx_description
1 polymer ?
#
loop_
_entity_poly.entity_id
_entity_poly.type
_entity_poly.pdbx_seq_one_letter_code
_entity_poly.pdbx_strand_id
1 'polypeptide(L)' 'MIDPHYPKIILSFVYRGYTIEIDRDSFQGEPIYAAWVNSEDSYAVAVPFAWTKLAAIQQAKKWIDQRLIRLNLTPEN' A
#
# COMPACT_ATOMS: atom_id res chain seq x y z
N MET A 1 9.16 27.24 -10.89
CA MET A 1 9.09 26.78 -9.49
C MET A 1 8.73 25.31 -9.56
N ILE A 2 9.55 24.42 -9.00
CA ILE A 2 9.27 22.97 -9.00
C ILE A 2 8.34 22.71 -7.82
N ASP A 3 7.12 22.26 -8.08
CA ASP A 3 6.20 21.80 -7.05
C ASP A 3 6.55 20.35 -6.70
N PRO A 4 7.11 20.07 -5.52
CA PRO A 4 7.48 18.72 -5.13
C PRO A 4 6.21 17.86 -4.99
N HIS A 5 6.19 16.75 -5.72
CA HIS A 5 5.08 15.79 -5.66
C HIS A 5 5.24 14.88 -4.44
N TYR A 6 4.70 15.34 -3.31
CA TYR A 6 4.67 14.56 -2.08
C TYR A 6 3.50 13.56 -2.07
N PRO A 7 3.66 12.38 -1.45
CA PRO A 7 2.55 11.48 -1.20
C PRO A 7 1.41 12.20 -0.48
N LYS A 8 0.21 12.10 -1.03
CA LYS A 8 -1.02 12.66 -0.46
C LYS A 8 -1.78 11.55 0.23
N ILE A 9 -1.26 11.12 1.39
CA ILE A 9 -1.88 10.06 2.18
C ILE A 9 -3.28 10.52 2.65
N ILE A 10 -4.31 9.84 2.16
CA ILE A 10 -5.72 10.15 2.48
C ILE A 10 -6.33 9.20 3.50
N LEU A 11 -5.66 8.08 3.80
CA LEU A 11 -6.11 7.07 4.75
C LEU A 11 -4.92 6.28 5.27
N SER A 12 -4.85 6.07 6.58
CA SER A 12 -3.87 5.20 7.23
C SER A 12 -4.56 4.31 8.26
N PHE A 13 -4.30 2.99 8.22
CA PHE A 13 -4.88 2.04 9.17
C PHE A 13 -4.04 0.77 9.28
N VAL A 14 -4.18 0.06 10.40
CA VAL A 14 -3.48 -1.21 10.65
C VAL A 14 -4.27 -2.40 10.11
N TYR A 15 -3.57 -3.34 9.47
CA TYR A 15 -4.08 -4.63 9.06
C TYR A 15 -3.03 -5.74 9.33
N ARG A 16 -3.36 -6.70 10.20
CA ARG A 16 -2.48 -7.82 10.59
C ARG A 16 -1.06 -7.40 11.01
N GLY A 17 -0.94 -6.31 11.76
CA GLY A 17 0.36 -5.80 12.24
C GLY A 17 1.12 -4.92 11.24
N TYR A 18 0.59 -4.69 10.05
CA TYR A 18 1.15 -3.75 9.09
C TYR A 18 0.30 -2.49 9.01
N THR A 19 0.94 -1.34 8.87
CA THR A 19 0.28 -0.06 8.56
C THR A 19 0.09 0.05 7.05
N ILE A 20 -1.16 0.19 6.61
CA ILE A 20 -1.51 0.46 5.21
C ILE A 20 -1.77 1.96 5.08
N GLU A 21 -1.05 2.62 4.18
CA GLU A 21 -1.26 4.02 3.83
C GLU A 21 -1.73 4.13 2.38
N ILE A 22 -2.85 4.79 2.16
CA ILE A 22 -3.40 5.03 0.82
C ILE A 22 -3.03 6.43 0.38
N ASP A 23 -2.24 6.49 -0.68
CA ASP A 23 -1.89 7.72 -1.40
C ASP A 23 -2.92 7.98 -2.51
N ARG A 24 -3.23 9.24 -2.77
CA ARG A 24 -4.12 9.67 -3.85
C ARG A 24 -3.40 10.64 -4.78
N ASP A 25 -3.45 10.33 -6.06
CA ASP A 25 -3.01 11.25 -7.10
C ASP A 25 -4.05 11.38 -8.22
N SER A 26 -3.71 12.05 -9.30
CA SER A 26 -4.53 12.15 -10.51
C SER A 26 -3.77 11.69 -11.74
N PHE A 27 -4.41 10.87 -12.58
CA PHE A 27 -3.92 10.50 -13.89
C PHE A 27 -4.97 10.86 -14.93
N GLN A 28 -4.60 11.71 -15.90
CA GLN A 28 -5.52 12.23 -16.92
C GLN A 28 -6.77 12.93 -16.34
N GLY A 29 -6.62 13.57 -15.17
CA GLY A 29 -7.73 14.24 -14.47
C GLY A 29 -8.56 13.32 -13.57
N GLU A 30 -8.37 12.01 -13.65
CA GLU A 30 -9.09 11.03 -12.84
C GLU A 30 -8.30 10.65 -11.57
N PRO A 31 -8.96 10.46 -10.41
CA PRO A 31 -8.27 10.08 -9.20
C PRO A 31 -7.72 8.65 -9.30
N ILE A 32 -6.46 8.50 -8.92
CA ILE A 32 -5.78 7.21 -8.81
C ILE A 32 -5.25 7.03 -7.39
N TYR A 33 -5.01 5.79 -7.00
CA TYR A 33 -4.62 5.44 -5.65
C TYR A 33 -3.43 4.50 -5.65
N ALA A 34 -2.52 4.68 -4.71
CA ALA A 34 -1.46 3.73 -4.39
C ALA A 34 -1.59 3.29 -2.93
N ALA A 35 -1.01 2.14 -2.59
CA ALA A 35 -0.98 1.63 -1.22
C ALA A 35 0.45 1.28 -0.80
N TRP A 36 0.87 1.89 0.29
CA TRP A 36 2.10 1.58 1.00
C TRP A 36 1.78 0.66 2.17
N VAL A 37 2.65 -0.30 2.42
CA VAL A 37 2.55 -1.26 3.51
C VAL A 37 3.83 -1.19 4.31
N ASN A 38 3.70 -0.77 5.56
CA ASN A 38 4.80 -0.49 6.46
C ASN A 38 4.70 -1.41 7.69
N SER A 39 5.84 -1.93 8.15
CA SER A 39 6.04 -2.57 9.45
C SER A 39 7.21 -1.87 10.16
N GLU A 40 7.54 -2.29 11.39
CA GLU A 40 8.70 -1.74 12.12
C GLU A 40 9.99 -1.85 11.28
N ASP A 41 10.20 -2.99 10.61
CA ASP A 41 11.42 -3.25 9.85
C ASP A 41 11.31 -3.09 8.32
N SER A 42 10.14 -2.71 7.78
CA SER A 42 9.97 -2.69 6.32
C SER A 42 8.99 -1.64 5.81
N TYR A 43 9.31 -1.06 4.66
CA TYR A 43 8.46 -0.12 3.93
C TYR A 43 8.36 -0.61 2.48
N ALA A 44 7.15 -0.84 2.00
CA ALA A 44 6.93 -1.38 0.65
C ALA A 44 5.75 -0.72 -0.04
N VAL A 45 5.89 -0.43 -1.33
CA VAL A 45 4.76 -0.12 -2.21
C VAL A 45 4.08 -1.44 -2.58
N ALA A 46 2.98 -1.77 -1.90
CA ALA A 46 2.23 -3.00 -2.16
C ALA A 46 1.33 -2.88 -3.39
N VAL A 47 0.82 -1.67 -3.65
CA VAL A 47 -0.04 -1.37 -4.82
C VAL A 47 0.44 -0.06 -5.43
N PRO A 48 1.13 -0.08 -6.59
CA PRO A 48 1.60 1.16 -7.21
C PRO A 48 0.48 1.95 -7.88
N PHE A 49 -0.65 1.29 -8.20
CA PHE A 49 -1.76 1.90 -8.94
C PHE A 49 -3.07 1.15 -8.73
N ALA A 50 -4.15 1.90 -8.49
CA ALA A 50 -5.52 1.43 -8.50
C ALA A 50 -6.48 2.57 -8.89
N TRP A 51 -7.50 2.26 -9.68
CA TRP A 51 -8.54 3.22 -10.09
C TRP A 51 -9.48 3.63 -8.96
N THR A 52 -9.58 2.83 -7.90
CA THR A 52 -10.44 3.15 -6.76
C THR A 52 -9.73 2.91 -5.45
N LYS A 53 -10.08 3.70 -4.43
CA LYS A 53 -9.61 3.53 -3.06
C LYS A 53 -9.89 2.12 -2.54
N LEU A 54 -11.08 1.58 -2.83
CA LEU A 54 -11.46 0.23 -2.40
C LEU A 54 -10.57 -0.83 -3.03
N ALA A 55 -10.26 -0.70 -4.33
CA ALA A 55 -9.35 -1.62 -5.01
C ALA A 55 -7.93 -1.56 -4.43
N ALA A 56 -7.41 -0.36 -4.11
CA ALA A 56 -6.11 -0.21 -3.43
C ALA A 56 -6.09 -0.94 -2.09
N ILE A 57 -7.14 -0.77 -1.27
CA ILE A 57 -7.27 -1.44 0.03
C ILE A 57 -7.33 -2.97 -0.12
N GLN A 58 -8.16 -3.48 -1.02
CA GLN A 58 -8.32 -4.92 -1.23
C GLN A 58 -7.02 -5.57 -1.71
N GLN A 59 -6.31 -4.92 -2.64
CA GLN A 59 -5.04 -5.41 -3.15
C GLN A 59 -3.93 -5.35 -2.09
N ALA A 60 -3.88 -4.28 -1.28
CA ALA A 60 -2.92 -4.18 -0.18
C ALA A 60 -3.11 -5.28 0.87
N LYS A 61 -4.36 -5.56 1.26
CA LYS A 61 -4.67 -6.68 2.17
C LYS A 61 -4.24 -8.03 1.58
N LYS A 62 -4.55 -8.27 0.30
CA LYS A 62 -4.13 -9.48 -0.41
C LYS A 62 -2.61 -9.62 -0.46
N TRP A 63 -1.89 -8.52 -0.68
CA TRP A 63 -0.42 -8.52 -0.68
C TRP A 63 0.14 -8.90 0.69
N ILE A 64 -0.42 -8.36 1.79
CA ILE A 64 -0.03 -8.73 3.16
C ILE A 64 -0.33 -10.20 3.43
N ASP A 65 -1.52 -10.68 3.09
CA ASP A 65 -1.90 -12.08 3.29
C ASP A 65 -0.94 -13.02 2.54
N GLN A 66 -0.59 -12.70 1.29
CA GLN A 66 0.38 -13.47 0.50
C GLN A 66 1.79 -13.43 1.10
N ARG A 67 2.22 -12.27 1.62
CA ARG A 67 3.52 -12.13 2.28
C ARG A 67 3.60 -12.99 3.53
N LEU A 68 2.57 -12.96 4.37
CA LEU A 68 2.49 -13.78 5.58
C LEU A 68 2.46 -15.28 5.25
N ILE A 69 1.70 -15.69 4.23
CA ILE A 69 1.73 -17.07 3.73
C ILE A 69 3.15 -17.45 3.29
N ARG A 70 3.84 -16.60 2.53
CA ARG A 70 5.22 -16.87 2.10
C ARG A 70 6.19 -17.04 3.27
N LEU A 71 6.11 -16.17 4.28
CA LEU A 71 6.96 -16.25 5.48
C LEU A 71 6.65 -17.52 6.31
N ASN A 72 5.39 -17.94 6.38
CA ASN A 72 5.05 -19.20 7.05
C ASN A 72 5.48 -20.45 6.26
N LEU A 73 5.74 -20.31 4.96
CA LEU A 73 6.19 -21.39 4.08
C LEU A 73 7.72 -21.44 3.94
N THR A 74 8.46 -20.46 4.45
CA THR A 74 9.91 -20.56 4.62
C THR A 74 10.17 -21.33 5.92
N PRO A 75 10.63 -22.60 5.89
CA PRO A 75 11.09 -23.26 7.11
C PRO A 75 12.29 -22.46 7.64
N GLU A 76 12.16 -21.86 8.82
CA GLU A 76 13.26 -21.13 9.45
C GLU A 76 14.20 -22.11 10.17
N ASN A 77 15.51 -21.91 9.94
CA ASN A 77 16.66 -22.23 10.80
C ASN A 77 16.95 -23.70 11.15
#